data_AF-A0A2N2KVV8-F1
#
_entry.id   AF-A0A2N2KVV8-F1
#
_cell.length_a   1.000
_cell.length_b   1.000
_cell.length_c   1.000
_cell.angle_alpha   90.00
_cell.angle_beta   90.00
_cell.angle_gamma   90.00
#
_symmetry.space_group_name_H-M   'P 1'
#
loop_
_entity.id
_entity.type
_entity.pdbx_description
1 polymer ?
#
loop_
_entity_poly.entity_id
_entity_poly.type
_entity_poly.pdbx_seq_one_letter_code
_entity_poly.pdbx_strand_id
1 'polypeptide(L)'
;MRCSTAQRYIDLKLDGELKPRHLPVLTKHLSACKACQTRQADAARLQQILANAPAPEPPAWVHAQIMDKVQRMGKARPTFARRFQLSTATAVVAIFFSFIAGTQIGVRSFKTEAEVAPTTTVSESTIAFGENTLLDTYESTGGSNE
;
A
#
# COMPACT_ATOMS: atom_id res chain seq x y z
N MET A 1 30.82 -31.75 -25.74
CA MET A 1 31.05 -31.87 -24.28
C MET A 1 31.51 -33.28 -23.97
N ARG A 2 32.10 -33.51 -22.78
CA ARG A 2 32.46 -34.85 -22.31
C ARG A 2 31.20 -35.61 -21.85
N CYS A 3 31.20 -36.93 -21.98
CA CYS A 3 30.06 -37.77 -21.61
C CYS A 3 29.71 -37.63 -20.11
N SER A 4 30.70 -37.48 -19.23
CA SER A 4 30.45 -37.25 -17.80
C SER A 4 29.65 -35.96 -17.52
N THR A 5 29.95 -34.89 -18.25
CA THR A 5 29.18 -33.64 -18.17
C THR A 5 27.77 -33.82 -18.71
N ALA A 6 27.62 -34.55 -19.82
CA ALA A 6 26.32 -34.84 -20.40
C ALA A 6 25.44 -35.65 -19.45
N GLN A 7 26.00 -36.66 -18.78
CA GLN A 7 25.31 -37.44 -17.75
C GLN A 7 24.78 -36.56 -16.63
N ARG A 8 25.63 -35.70 -16.06
CA ARG A 8 25.19 -34.75 -15.03
C ARG A 8 24.07 -33.83 -15.53
N TYR A 9 24.12 -33.40 -16.79
CA TYR A 9 23.06 -32.57 -17.37
C TYR A 9 21.77 -33.34 -17.65
N ILE A 10 21.85 -34.64 -17.96
CA ILE A 10 20.69 -35.52 -18.05
C ILE A 10 20.02 -35.61 -16.68
N ASP A 11 20.78 -35.88 -15.63
CA ASP A 11 20.27 -36.00 -14.26
C ASP A 11 19.61 -34.68 -13.82
N LEU A 12 20.29 -33.54 -13.96
CA LEU A 12 19.73 -32.21 -13.67
C LEU A 12 18.48 -31.89 -14.50
N LYS A 13 18.37 -32.41 -15.72
CA LYS A 13 17.19 -32.21 -16.56
C LYS A 13 15.99 -32.99 -16.03
N LEU A 14 16.21 -34.19 -15.49
CA LEU A 14 15.17 -35.01 -14.88
C LEU A 14 14.64 -34.37 -13.60
N ASP A 15 15.52 -33.74 -12.82
CA ASP A 15 15.17 -33.02 -11.59
C ASP A 15 14.52 -31.64 -11.86
N GLY A 16 14.51 -31.16 -13.12
CA GLY A 16 14.02 -29.83 -13.48
C GLY A 16 14.97 -28.68 -13.12
N GLU A 17 16.19 -28.98 -12.71
CA GLU A 17 17.21 -27.99 -12.28
C GLU A 17 18.14 -27.54 -13.41
N LEU A 18 18.05 -28.15 -14.60
CA LEU A 18 18.91 -27.79 -15.71
C LEU A 18 18.57 -26.40 -16.25
N LYS A 19 19.53 -25.47 -16.15
CA LYS A 19 19.40 -24.11 -16.71
C LYS A 19 19.12 -24.15 -18.23
N PRO A 20 18.19 -23.34 -18.75
CA PRO A 20 17.81 -23.35 -20.18
C PRO A 20 18.99 -23.18 -21.15
N ARG A 21 19.98 -22.38 -20.76
CA ARG A 21 21.22 -22.16 -21.53
C ARG A 21 22.01 -23.43 -21.85
N HIS A 22 21.84 -24.50 -21.07
CA HIS A 22 22.58 -25.75 -21.23
C HIS A 22 21.82 -26.80 -22.05
N LEU A 23 20.51 -26.62 -22.28
CA LEU A 23 19.69 -27.51 -23.10
C LEU A 23 20.22 -27.69 -24.53
N PRO A 24 20.52 -26.63 -25.32
CA PRO A 24 20.97 -26.82 -26.70
C PRO A 24 22.30 -27.58 -26.78
N VAL A 25 23.19 -27.34 -25.81
CA VAL A 25 24.48 -28.04 -25.71
C VAL A 25 24.25 -29.53 -25.42
N LEU A 26 23.31 -29.85 -24.53
CA LEU A 26 22.90 -31.23 -24.22
C LEU A 26 22.29 -31.93 -25.43
N THR A 27 21.33 -31.29 -26.10
CA THR A 27 20.67 -31.84 -27.29
C THR A 27 21.67 -32.14 -28.40
N LYS A 28 22.64 -31.25 -28.64
CA LYS A 28 23.72 -31.48 -29.63
C LYS A 28 24.61 -32.67 -29.28
N HIS A 29 24.82 -32.96 -28.00
CA HIS A 29 25.60 -34.14 -27.62
C HIS A 29 24.79 -35.43 -27.74
N LEU A 30 23.50 -35.38 -27.39
CA LEU A 30 22.60 -36.53 -27.49
C LEU A 30 22.37 -36.98 -28.93
N SER A 31 22.43 -36.07 -29.90
CA SER A 31 22.35 -36.44 -31.33
C SER A 31 23.59 -37.19 -31.84
N ALA A 32 24.75 -36.99 -31.20
CA ALA A 32 26.01 -37.58 -31.63
C ALA A 32 26.45 -38.81 -30.81
N CYS A 33 26.02 -38.91 -29.54
CA CYS A 33 26.50 -39.95 -28.62
C CYS A 33 25.39 -40.97 -28.27
N LYS A 34 25.53 -42.18 -28.80
CA LYS A 34 24.56 -43.27 -28.58
C LYS A 34 24.48 -43.73 -27.12
N ALA A 35 25.59 -43.73 -26.40
CA ALA A 35 25.62 -44.12 -24.98
C ALA A 35 24.79 -43.16 -24.12
N CYS A 36 24.95 -41.85 -24.31
CA CYS A 36 24.18 -40.83 -23.60
C CYS A 36 22.70 -40.86 -23.99
N GLN A 37 22.37 -41.14 -25.26
CA GLN A 37 20.99 -41.33 -25.71
C GLN A 37 20.31 -42.52 -25.01
N THR A 38 21.01 -43.65 -24.90
CA THR A 38 20.49 -44.85 -24.24
C THR A 38 20.20 -44.57 -22.77
N ARG A 39 21.15 -43.95 -22.05
CA ARG A 39 20.94 -43.56 -20.65
C ARG A 39 19.76 -42.61 -20.46
N GLN A 40 19.57 -41.65 -21.36
CA GLN A 40 18.42 -40.75 -21.31
C GLN A 40 17.11 -41.51 -21.50
N ALA A 41 17.07 -42.47 -22.42
CA ALA A 41 15.90 -43.31 -22.65
C ALA A 41 15.59 -44.20 -21.43
N ASP A 42 16.62 -44.81 -20.82
CA ASP A 42 16.48 -45.63 -19.62
C ASP A 42 15.93 -44.81 -18.44
N ALA A 43 16.45 -43.60 -18.24
CA ALA A 43 15.99 -42.71 -17.19
C ALA A 43 14.54 -42.26 -17.42
N ALA A 44 14.17 -41.94 -18.66
CA ALA A 44 12.79 -41.60 -19.02
C ALA A 44 11.83 -42.78 -18.80
N ARG A 45 12.26 -44.00 -19.15
CA ARG A 45 11.51 -45.23 -18.89
C ARG A 45 11.30 -45.46 -17.39
N LEU A 46 12.35 -45.28 -16.59
CA LEU A 46 12.25 -45.41 -15.13
C LEU A 46 11.27 -44.39 -14.55
N GLN A 47 11.34 -43.13 -15.00
CA GLN A 47 10.40 -42.09 -14.56
C GLN A 47 8.95 -42.44 -14.88
N GLN A 48 8.68 -43.01 -16.06
CA GLN A 48 7.34 -43.48 -16.42
C GLN A 48 6.85 -44.62 -15.52
N ILE A 49 7.72 -45.58 -15.18
CA ILE A 49 7.37 -46.69 -14.28
C ILE A 49 7.04 -46.15 -12.90
N LEU A 50 7.85 -45.24 -12.37
CA LEU A 50 7.65 -44.64 -11.05
C LEU A 50 6.40 -43.75 -11.01
N ALA A 51 6.12 -43.01 -12.07
CA ALA A 51 4.92 -42.16 -12.15
C ALA A 51 3.63 -42.99 -12.19
N ASN A 52 3.67 -44.20 -12.75
CA ASN A 52 2.53 -45.12 -12.82
C ASN A 52 2.45 -46.07 -11.61
N ALA A 53 3.39 -45.97 -10.66
CA ALA A 53 3.33 -46.78 -9.45
C ALA A 53 2.10 -46.37 -8.61
N PRO A 54 1.40 -47.33 -7.98
CA PRO A 54 0.27 -47.00 -7.12
C PRO A 54 0.75 -46.11 -5.98
N ALA A 55 0.17 -44.92 -5.88
CA ALA A 55 0.48 -43.99 -4.80
C ALA A 55 -0.01 -44.61 -3.47
N PRO A 56 0.84 -44.69 -2.43
CA PRO A 56 0.39 -45.13 -1.13
C PRO A 56 -0.66 -44.16 -0.59
N GLU A 57 -1.75 -44.68 -0.05
CA GLU A 57 -2.76 -43.85 0.58
C GLU A 57 -2.17 -43.21 1.84
N PRO A 58 -2.21 -41.86 1.97
CA PRO A 58 -1.71 -41.21 3.17
C PRO A 58 -2.60 -41.57 4.36
N PRO A 59 -2.04 -41.71 5.58
CA PRO A 59 -2.85 -41.96 6.77
C PRO A 59 -3.92 -40.87 6.95
N ALA A 60 -5.15 -41.26 7.32
CA ALA A 60 -6.30 -40.36 7.42
C ALA A 60 -6.06 -39.12 8.32
N TRP A 61 -5.21 -39.24 9.36
CA TRP A 61 -4.89 -38.14 10.27
C TRP A 61 -4.03 -37.04 9.62
N VAL A 62 -3.25 -37.34 8.58
CA VAL A 62 -2.39 -36.36 7.90
C VAL A 62 -3.24 -35.28 7.23
N HIS A 63 -4.32 -35.70 6.57
CA HIS A 63 -5.25 -34.77 5.93
C HIS A 63 -5.87 -33.81 6.95
N ALA A 64 -6.37 -34.33 8.08
CA ALA A 64 -6.92 -33.53 9.15
C ALA A 64 -5.89 -32.54 9.73
N GLN A 65 -4.65 -32.98 9.93
CA GLN A 65 -3.56 -32.14 10.44
C GLN A 65 -3.19 -31.00 9.47
N ILE A 66 -3.17 -31.27 8.16
CA ILE A 66 -2.91 -30.25 7.14
C ILE A 66 -4.03 -29.20 7.17
N MET A 67 -5.30 -29.65 7.19
CA MET A 67 -6.44 -28.74 7.19
C MET A 67 -6.47 -27.85 8.43
N ASP A 68 -6.18 -28.40 9.62
CA ASP A 68 -6.07 -27.61 10.85
C ASP A 68 -4.96 -26.55 10.75
N LYS A 69 -3.77 -26.91 10.24
CA LYS A 69 -2.67 -25.95 10.04
C LYS A 69 -3.04 -24.84 9.05
N VAL A 70 -3.65 -25.19 7.91
CA VAL A 70 -4.08 -24.19 6.90
C VAL A 70 -5.12 -23.23 7.48
N GLN A 71 -6.11 -23.75 8.22
CA GLN A 71 -7.11 -22.92 8.87
C GLN A 71 -6.51 -21.99 9.93
N ARG A 72 -5.56 -22.47 10.73
CA ARG A 72 -4.84 -21.62 11.70
C ARG A 72 -4.02 -20.54 11.02
N MET A 73 -3.33 -20.85 9.92
CA MET A 73 -2.59 -19.86 9.13
C MET A 73 -3.51 -18.81 8.52
N GLY A 74 -4.70 -19.20 8.05
CA GLY A 74 -5.72 -18.27 7.55
C GLY A 74 -6.29 -17.37 8.65
N LYS A 75 -6.57 -17.92 9.83
CA LYS A 75 -7.10 -17.17 10.99
C LYS A 75 -6.05 -16.26 11.66
N ALA A 76 -4.77 -16.62 11.60
CA ALA A 76 -3.66 -15.86 12.19
C ALA A 76 -3.31 -14.55 11.46
N ARG A 77 -4.11 -14.11 10.48
CA ARG A 77 -3.96 -12.81 9.80
C ARG A 77 -5.01 -11.76 10.24
N PRO A 78 -5.17 -11.39 11.53
CA PRO A 78 -6.04 -10.28 11.91
C PRO A 78 -5.39 -8.90 11.70
N THR A 79 -4.21 -8.81 11.08
CA THR A 79 -3.36 -7.60 11.18
C THR A 79 -3.83 -6.43 10.33
N PHE A 80 -4.50 -6.66 9.20
CA PHE A 80 -4.94 -5.55 8.33
C PHE A 80 -6.23 -4.88 8.84
N ALA A 81 -7.26 -5.67 9.15
CA ALA A 81 -8.53 -5.14 9.66
C ALA A 81 -8.39 -4.49 11.04
N ARG A 82 -7.62 -5.10 11.95
CA ARG A 82 -7.40 -4.56 13.30
C ARG A 82 -6.62 -3.23 13.29
N ARG A 83 -5.66 -3.06 12.37
CA ARG A 83 -4.91 -1.80 12.20
C ARG A 83 -5.79 -0.67 11.67
N PHE A 84 -6.71 -0.94 10.74
CA PHE A 84 -7.64 0.08 10.24
C PHE A 84 -8.66 0.54 11.28
N GLN A 85 -9.18 -0.37 12.12
CA GLN A 85 -10.10 -0.04 13.20
C GLN A 85 -9.47 0.81 14.31
N LEU A 86 -8.16 0.66 14.55
CA LEU A 86 -7.44 1.51 15.52
C LEU A 86 -7.23 2.94 15.01
N SER A 87 -7.05 3.11 13.69
CA SER A 87 -6.85 4.44 13.06
C SER A 87 -8.11 5.30 13.13
N THR A 88 -9.30 4.71 12.90
CA THR A 88 -10.57 5.45 12.98
C THR A 88 -10.87 5.93 14.41
N ALA A 89 -10.54 5.11 15.42
CA ALA A 89 -10.71 5.48 16.83
C ALA A 89 -9.87 6.73 17.19
N THR A 90 -8.62 6.82 16.71
CA THR A 90 -7.77 7.99 16.98
C THR A 90 -8.29 9.28 16.32
N ALA A 91 -8.83 9.19 15.10
CA ALA A 91 -9.36 10.36 14.40
C ALA A 91 -10.63 10.91 15.08
N VAL A 92 -11.54 10.03 15.51
CA VAL A 92 -12.77 10.43 16.23
C VAL A 92 -12.44 11.13 17.54
N VAL A 93 -11.47 10.62 18.30
CA VAL A 93 -11.01 11.24 19.55
C VAL A 93 -10.44 12.65 19.30
N ALA A 94 -9.60 12.82 18.28
CA ALA A 94 -9.03 14.12 17.94
C ALA A 94 -10.09 15.15 17.53
N ILE A 95 -11.07 14.74 16.73
CA ILE A 95 -12.20 15.59 16.32
C ILE A 95 -13.01 16.02 17.54
N PHE A 96 -13.32 15.09 18.45
CA PHE A 96 -14.09 15.37 19.65
C PHE A 96 -13.39 16.38 20.57
N PHE A 97 -12.09 16.21 20.82
CA PHE A 97 -11.31 17.17 21.63
C PHE A 97 -11.20 18.54 20.96
N SER A 98 -11.02 18.58 19.63
CA SER A 98 -10.96 19.84 18.88
C SER A 98 -12.29 20.59 18.93
N PHE A 99 -13.42 19.88 18.84
CA PHE A 99 -14.75 20.46 18.97
C PHE A 99 -15.02 21.02 20.38
N ILE A 100 -14.64 20.30 21.43
CA ILE A 100 -14.76 20.77 22.82
C ILE A 100 -13.88 22.00 23.06
N ALA A 101 -12.63 21.99 22.58
CA ALA A 101 -11.73 23.12 22.73
C ALA A 101 -12.26 24.36 21.98
N GLY A 102 -12.71 24.20 20.74
CA GLY A 102 -13.28 25.27 19.92
C GLY A 102 -14.54 25.88 20.55
N THR A 103 -15.45 25.04 21.07
CA THR A 103 -16.68 25.51 21.72
C THR A 103 -16.39 26.27 23.02
N GLN A 104 -15.46 25.82 23.86
CA GLN A 104 -15.08 26.54 25.08
C GLN A 104 -14.45 27.91 24.80
N ILE A 105 -13.58 27.99 23.79
CA ILE A 105 -12.94 29.25 23.40
C ILE A 105 -13.98 30.22 22.80
N GLY A 106 -14.86 29.74 21.93
CA GLY A 106 -15.92 30.55 21.33
C GLY A 106 -16.87 31.15 22.37
N VAL A 107 -17.40 30.32 23.28
CA VAL A 107 -18.36 30.78 24.30
C VAL A 107 -17.75 31.79 25.28
N ARG A 108 -16.45 31.68 25.60
CA ARG A 108 -15.76 32.66 26.46
C ARG A 108 -15.48 33.98 25.74
N SER A 109 -15.13 33.93 24.46
CA SER A 109 -14.88 35.14 23.68
C SER A 109 -16.16 35.95 23.49
N PHE A 110 -17.28 35.29 23.14
CA PHE A 110 -18.56 35.98 22.94
C PHE A 110 -19.29 36.36 24.24
N LYS A 111 -18.97 35.75 25.39
CA LYS A 111 -19.47 36.20 26.70
C LYS A 111 -18.78 37.46 27.22
N THR A 112 -17.71 37.91 26.59
CA THR A 112 -16.96 39.11 27.03
C THR A 112 -17.62 40.42 26.56
N GLU A 113 -18.69 40.37 25.77
CA GLU A 113 -19.47 41.55 25.34
C GLU A 113 -20.89 41.62 25.94
N ALA A 114 -21.01 41.22 27.21
CA ALA A 114 -22.20 41.48 28.01
C ALA A 114 -21.85 42.28 29.27
N GLU A 115 -21.02 43.31 29.14
CA GLU A 115 -20.91 44.38 30.14
C GLU A 115 -20.95 45.74 29.44
N VAL A 116 -21.82 46.58 29.97
CA VAL A 116 -22.37 47.82 29.41
C VAL A 116 -21.37 48.97 29.54
N ALA A 117 -21.17 49.76 28.47
CA ALA A 117 -21.19 51.24 28.41
C ALA A 117 -20.29 51.81 27.28
N PRO A 118 -20.52 53.06 26.80
CA PRO A 118 -21.77 53.79 26.60
C PRO A 118 -22.01 54.11 25.11
N THR A 119 -23.19 54.64 24.81
CA THR A 119 -23.59 55.31 23.58
C THR A 119 -22.45 56.13 22.94
N THR A 120 -21.85 55.61 21.87
CA THR A 120 -21.24 56.42 20.82
C THR A 120 -22.27 56.55 19.71
N THR A 121 -22.85 57.74 19.61
CA THR A 121 -23.63 58.20 18.46
C THR A 121 -22.77 58.06 17.20
N VAL A 122 -22.93 56.96 16.48
CA VAL A 122 -22.53 56.89 15.08
C VAL A 122 -23.65 57.56 14.31
N SER A 123 -23.43 58.83 13.94
CA SER A 123 -24.28 59.55 13.01
C SER A 123 -24.39 58.73 11.73
N GLU A 124 -25.59 58.24 11.49
CA GLU A 124 -26.02 57.62 10.24
C GLU A 124 -25.98 58.70 9.15
N SER A 125 -24.84 58.86 8.48
CA SER A 125 -24.78 59.66 7.27
C SER A 125 -25.36 58.83 6.13
N THR A 126 -26.62 59.08 5.82
CA THR A 126 -27.26 58.68 4.57
C THR A 126 -26.46 59.29 3.41
N ILE A 127 -25.50 58.56 2.88
CA ILE A 127 -24.80 58.93 1.65
C ILE A 127 -25.78 58.69 0.52
N ALA A 128 -26.23 59.78 -0.12
CA ALA A 128 -27.10 59.72 -1.27
C ALA A 128 -26.27 59.26 -2.49
N PHE A 129 -26.86 58.43 -3.32
CA PHE A 129 -26.24 57.97 -4.55
C PHE A 129 -26.04 59.16 -5.51
N GLY A 130 -24.82 59.69 -5.60
CA GLY A 130 -24.49 60.80 -6.51
C GLY A 130 -23.32 61.71 -6.11
N GLU A 131 -22.71 61.54 -4.94
CA GLU A 131 -21.76 62.53 -4.39
C GLU A 131 -20.29 62.30 -4.78
N ASN A 132 -20.00 61.29 -5.59
CA ASN A 132 -18.67 61.16 -6.22
C ASN A 132 -18.56 62.14 -7.40
N THR A 133 -18.45 63.44 -7.11
CA THR A 133 -18.05 64.44 -8.11
C THR A 133 -16.64 64.93 -7.80
N LEU A 134 -15.75 64.45 -8.66
CA LEU A 134 -14.35 64.79 -8.83
C LEU A 134 -14.26 66.27 -9.26
N LEU A 135 -14.14 67.19 -8.30
CA LEU A 135 -13.72 68.56 -8.58
C LEU A 135 -12.56 68.95 -7.65
N ASP A 136 -11.39 69.01 -8.29
CA ASP A 136 -10.14 69.56 -7.79
C ASP A 136 -10.33 71.08 -7.59
N THR A 137 -10.19 71.57 -6.36
CA THR A 137 -10.10 73.02 -6.09
C THR A 137 -8.83 73.30 -5.32
N TYR A 138 -7.91 73.91 -6.07
CA TYR A 138 -6.60 74.43 -5.72
C TYR A 138 -6.60 75.44 -4.54
N GLU A 139 -5.44 75.47 -3.89
CA GLU A 139 -4.77 76.53 -3.12
C GLU A 139 -5.60 77.50 -2.27
N SER A 140 -5.15 77.76 -1.04
CA SER A 140 -4.46 79.03 -0.74
C SER A 140 -4.13 79.16 0.76
N THR A 141 -2.83 79.23 1.01
CA THR A 141 -2.09 80.08 1.98
C THR A 141 -2.47 80.14 3.46
N GLY A 142 -1.43 79.98 4.29
CA GLY A 142 -1.17 80.91 5.40
C GLY A 142 -1.05 80.28 6.78
N GLY A 143 0.19 80.13 7.27
CA GLY A 143 0.40 79.95 8.70
C GLY A 143 1.83 79.61 9.11
N SER A 144 2.69 80.62 9.24
CA SER A 144 3.38 80.93 10.51
C SER A 144 4.48 81.96 10.27
N ASN A 145 4.23 83.16 10.81
CA ASN A 145 5.32 84.01 11.29
C ASN A 145 5.83 83.37 12.59
N GLU A 146 7.15 83.19 12.70
CA GLU A 146 7.88 83.37 13.95
C GLU A 146 8.03 84.87 14.25
#